data_AF-A0A920W4C7-F1
#
_entry.id   AF-A0A920W4C7-F1
#
_cell.length_a   1.000
_cell.length_b   1.000
_cell.length_c   1.000
_cell.angle_alpha   90.00
_cell.angle_beta   90.00
_cell.angle_gamma   90.00
#
_symmetry.space_group_name_H-M   'P 1'
#
loop_
_entity.id
_entity.type
_entity.pdbx_description
1 polymer ?
#
loop_
_entity_poly.entity_id
_entity_poly.type
_entity_poly.pdbx_seq_one_letter_code
_entity_poly.pdbx_strand_id
1 'polypeptide(L)' 'MKILYVATDQQVPGHVGGSVHVSSVARELVELGHDVKVLVSPGDGFSRMTVQRGPQ' A
#
# COMPACT_ATOMS: atom_id res chain seq x y z
N MET A 1 13.94 6.87 10.69
CA MET A 1 14.76 6.79 9.45
C MET A 1 13.86 6.81 8.24
N LYS A 2 14.41 6.95 7.03
CA LYS A 2 13.63 6.85 5.77
C LYS A 2 13.79 5.45 5.20
N ILE A 3 12.69 4.74 5.00
CA ILE A 3 12.65 3.34 4.54
C ILE A 3 11.82 3.27 3.27
N LEU A 4 12.38 2.67 2.23
CA LEU A 4 11.65 2.27 1.03
C LEU A 4 11.49 0.75 1.04
N TYR A 5 10.25 0.28 1.22
CA TYR A 5 9.92 -1.14 1.18
C TYR A 5 9.34 -1.50 -0.19
N VAL A 6 10.06 -2.30 -0.95
CA VAL A 6 9.67 -2.72 -2.31
C VAL A 6 9.14 -4.16 -2.27
N ALA A 7 7.87 -4.33 -2.59
CA ALA A 7 7.17 -5.61 -2.66
C ALA A 7 6.26 -5.63 -3.90
N THR A 8 6.88 -5.47 -5.08
CA THR A 8 6.15 -5.29 -6.35
C THR A 8 5.45 -6.54 -6.85
N ASP A 9 5.83 -7.71 -6.36
CA ASP A 9 5.13 -8.98 -6.57
C ASP A 9 3.87 -9.11 -5.70
N GLN A 10 3.71 -8.25 -4.70
CA GLN A 10 2.57 -8.25 -3.78
C GLN A 10 1.49 -7.28 -4.25
N GLN A 11 0.24 -7.74 -4.23
CA GLN A 11 -0.94 -6.94 -4.55
C GLN A 11 -1.56 -6.38 -3.28
N VAL A 12 -1.78 -5.07 -3.20
CA VAL A 12 -2.41 -4.41 -2.04
C VAL A 12 -3.56 -3.50 -2.50
N PRO A 13 -4.74 -3.55 -1.85
CA PRO A 13 -5.11 -4.53 -0.83
C PRO A 13 -5.22 -5.93 -1.46
N GLY A 14 -4.72 -6.93 -0.76
CA GLY A 14 -4.78 -8.34 -1.14
C GLY A 14 -5.12 -9.19 0.08
N HIS A 15 -5.67 -10.38 -0.12
CA HIS A 15 -6.27 -11.19 0.94
C HIS A 15 -5.45 -12.42 1.36
N VAL A 16 -4.25 -12.63 0.82
CA VAL A 16 -3.45 -13.85 1.03
C VAL A 16 -1.98 -13.56 1.33
N GLY A 17 -1.49 -14.16 2.42
CA GLY A 17 -0.06 -14.34 2.74
C GLY A 17 0.79 -13.07 2.71
N GLY A 18 1.50 -12.86 1.60
CA GLY A 18 2.51 -11.81 1.45
C GLY A 18 1.96 -10.38 1.43
N SER A 19 0.75 -10.16 0.90
CA SER A 19 0.14 -8.82 0.83
C SER A 19 -0.26 -8.27 2.20
N VAL A 20 -0.72 -9.15 3.08
CA VAL A 20 -1.05 -8.83 4.48
C VAL A 20 0.23 -8.54 5.26
N HIS A 21 1.29 -9.31 5.04
CA HIS A 21 2.58 -9.11 5.70
C HIS A 21 3.20 -7.75 5.38
N VAL A 22 3.16 -7.30 4.12
CA VAL A 22 3.68 -5.98 3.71
C VAL A 22 3.00 -4.84 4.46
N SER A 23 1.68 -4.95 4.64
CA SER A 23 0.88 -3.91 5.30
C SER A 23 1.17 -3.84 6.81
N SER A 24 1.29 -5.00 7.48
CA SER A 24 1.59 -5.05 8.91
C SER A 24 3.00 -4.54 9.23
N VAL A 25 4.02 -4.97 8.47
CA VAL A 25 5.41 -4.54 8.66
C VAL A 25 5.55 -3.04 8.44
N ALA A 26 4.95 -2.50 7.38
CA ALA A 26 4.99 -1.07 7.12
C ALA A 26 4.35 -0.26 8.25
N ARG A 27 3.22 -0.74 8.79
CA ARG A 27 2.54 -0.11 9.93
C ARG A 27 3.41 -0.09 11.18
N GLU A 28 3.99 -1.22 11.56
CA GLU A 28 4.83 -1.33 12.76
C GLU A 28 6.07 -0.43 12.66
N LEU A 29 6.71 -0.35 11.48
CA LEU A 29 7.85 0.56 11.27
C LEU A 29 7.46 2.04 11.37
N VAL A 30 6.25 2.42 10.94
CA VAL A 30 5.72 3.77 11.15
C VAL A 30 5.45 4.02 12.63
N GLU A 31 4.88 3.05 13.36
CA GLU A 31 4.65 3.13 14.81
C GLU A 31 5.96 3.28 15.61
N LEU A 32 7.07 2.72 15.11
CA LEU A 32 8.43 2.91 15.64
C LEU A 32 9.07 4.27 15.27
N GLY A 33 8.36 5.16 14.56
CA GLY A 33 8.82 6.51 14.23
C GLY A 33 9.69 6.58 12.97
N HIS A 34 9.51 5.66 12.02
CA HIS A 34 10.17 5.72 10.71
C HIS A 34 9.25 6.33 9.64
N ASP A 35 9.86 7.03 8.68
CA ASP A 35 9.23 7.50 7.45
C ASP A 35 9.30 6.37 6.42
N VAL A 36 8.17 5.67 6.20
CA VAL A 36 8.11 4.45 5.39
C VAL A 36 7.30 4.73 4.12
N LYS A 37 7.88 4.41 2.97
CA LYS A 37 7.19 4.35 1.68
C LYS A 37 7.18 2.93 1.19
N VAL A 38 6.03 2.45 0.72
CA VAL A 38 5.86 1.09 0.23
C VAL A 38 5.51 1.13 -1.26
N LEU A 39 6.26 0.36 -2.06
CA LEU A 39 5.96 0.14 -3.47
C LEU A 39 5.40 -1.28 -3.65
N VAL A 40 4.14 -1.36 -4.07
CA VAL A 40 3.37 -2.59 -4.25
C VAL A 40 2.62 -2.54 -5.57
N SER A 41 2.20 -3.70 -6.06
CA SER A 41 1.23 -3.76 -7.15
C SER A 41 -0.18 -3.45 -6.62
N PRO A 42 -1.02 -2.74 -7.39
CA PRO A 42 -2.42 -2.55 -7.02
C PRO A 42 -3.15 -3.89 -7.04
N GLY A 43 -3.85 -4.22 -5.95
CA GLY A 43 -4.75 -5.38 -5.86
C GLY A 43 -6.20 -5.03 -6.21
N ASP A 44 -7.09 -6.02 -6.15
CA ASP A 44 -8.49 -5.94 -6.61
C ASP A 44 -9.39 -4.94 -5.84
N GLY A 45 -8.85 -4.24 -4.83
CA GLY A 45 -9.51 -3.11 -4.16
C GLY A 45 -8.98 -1.72 -4.54
N PHE A 46 -7.97 -1.63 -5.40
CA PHE A 46 -7.47 -0.36 -5.95
C PHE A 46 -8.39 0.13 -7.08
N SER A 47 -9.65 0.42 -6.74
CA SER A 47 -10.51 1.18 -7.65
C SER A 47 -9.94 2.58 -7.74
N ARG A 48 -9.31 2.90 -8.87
CA ARG A 48 -8.87 4.26 -9.19
C ARG A 48 -10.14 5.10 -9.44
N MET A 49 -10.79 5.50 -8.35
CA MET A 49 -12.00 6.30 -8.37
C MET A 49 -11.65 7.64 -9.03
N THR A 50 -11.86 7.71 -10.34
CA THR A 50 -11.64 8.93 -11.10
C THR A 50 -12.88 9.77 -10.84
N VAL A 51 -12.80 10.68 -9.86
CA VAL A 51 -13.85 11.69 -9.65
C VAL A 51 -13.81 12.63 -10.86
N GLN A 52 -14.57 12.30 -11.90
CA GLN A 52 -14.92 13.27 -12.92
C GLN A 52 -15.94 14.22 -12.28
N ARG A 53 -15.57 15.48 -12.09
CA ARG A 53 -16.53 16.55 -11.76
C ARG A 53 -17.57 16.59 -12.88
N GLY A 54 -18.84 16.32 -12.54
CA GLY A 54 -19.96 16.48 -13.47
C GLY A 54 -20.11 17.94 -13.90
N PRO A 55 -20.67 18.21 -15.10
CA PRO A 55 -20.97 19.57 -15.54
C PRO A 55 -22.13 20.14 -14.72
N GLN A 56 -22.04 21.44 -14.41
CA GLN A 56 -23.08 22.21 -13.73
C GLN A 56 -24.26 22.51 -14.64
#